data_AF-A0A2M9LKL2-F1
#
_entry.id   AF-A0A2M9LKL2-F1
#
_cell.length_a   1.000
_cell.length_b   1.000
_cell.length_c   1.000
_cell.angle_alpha   90.00
_cell.angle_beta   90.00
_cell.angle_gamma   90.00
#
_symmetry.space_group_name_H-M   'P 1'
#
loop_
_entity.id
_entity.type
_entity.pdbx_description
1 polymer ?
#
loop_
_entity_poly.entity_id
_entity_poly.type
_entity_poly.pdbx_seq_one_letter_code
_entity_poly.pdbx_strand_id
1 'polypeptide(L)' 'MMSELNPGVPARKPVRMCVRCDHITDAPVVVAEVHQDSGPGWNVYACPECAPHFPPLPDVLDLLRRGHRCGDGAE' A
#
# COMPACT_ATOMS: atom_id res chain seq x y z
N MET A 1 -0.35 -9.39 40.06
CA MET A 1 -0.92 -10.29 39.04
C MET A 1 -0.70 -9.65 37.68
N MET A 2 0.40 -9.95 36.98
CA MET A 2 0.47 -10.93 35.88
C MET A 2 -0.48 -10.58 34.71
N SER A 3 0.03 -9.86 33.71
CA SER A 3 -0.53 -9.88 32.36
C SER A 3 0.47 -10.63 31.49
N GLU A 4 0.15 -11.89 31.27
CA GLU A 4 0.93 -12.86 30.52
C GLU A 4 0.97 -12.40 29.05
N LEU A 5 2.14 -11.94 28.60
CA LEU A 5 2.47 -11.91 27.18
C LEU A 5 2.43 -13.35 26.70
N ASN A 6 1.43 -13.74 25.91
CA ASN A 6 1.33 -15.09 25.34
C ASN A 6 2.48 -15.27 24.32
N PRO A 7 3.58 -15.97 24.66
CA PRO A 7 4.71 -16.13 23.76
C PRO A 7 4.50 -17.48 23.07
N GLY A 8 3.76 -17.52 21.96
CA GLY A 8 3.53 -18.82 21.34
C GLY A 8 2.68 -18.90 20.08
N VAL A 9 1.97 -17.84 19.67
CA VAL A 9 1.27 -17.90 18.38
C VAL A 9 2.23 -17.40 17.30
N PRO A 10 2.81 -18.26 16.44
CA PRO A 10 3.56 -17.78 15.29
C PRO A 10 2.66 -16.86 14.47
N ALA A 11 3.09 -15.62 14.28
CA ALA A 11 2.37 -14.66 13.45
C ALA A 11 2.14 -15.31 12.08
N ARG A 12 0.86 -15.44 11.69
CA ARG A 12 0.51 -15.99 10.38
C ARG A 12 1.13 -15.07 9.33
N LYS A 13 1.97 -15.62 8.45
CA LYS A 13 2.52 -14.87 7.33
C LYS A 13 1.35 -14.30 6.49
N PRO A 14 1.40 -13.02 6.10
CA PRO A 14 0.38 -12.45 5.24
C PRO A 14 0.47 -13.12 3.87
N VAL A 15 -0.59 -13.85 3.50
CA VAL A 15 -0.69 -14.48 2.17
C VAL A 15 -1.65 -13.65 1.33
N ARG A 16 -1.20 -13.20 0.16
CA ARG A 16 -2.03 -12.44 -0.80
C ARG A 16 -1.74 -12.87 -2.23
N MET A 17 -2.75 -12.72 -3.09
CA MET A 17 -2.64 -12.91 -4.52
C MET A 17 -1.95 -11.70 -5.17
N CYS A 18 -0.99 -11.95 -6.07
CA CYS A 18 -0.39 -10.91 -6.88
C CYS A 18 -1.36 -10.45 -7.96
N VAL A 19 -1.61 -9.14 -8.06
CA VAL A 19 -2.49 -8.56 -9.08
C VAL A 19 -2.00 -8.70 -10.53
N ARG A 20 -0.71 -9.03 -10.75
CA ARG A 20 -0.10 -9.11 -12.09
C ARG A 20 -0.03 -10.53 -12.64
N CYS A 21 0.37 -11.50 -11.83
CA CYS A 21 0.60 -12.88 -12.26
C CYS A 21 -0.33 -13.90 -11.59
N ASP A 22 -1.29 -13.44 -10.78
CA ASP A 22 -2.28 -14.25 -10.08
C ASP A 22 -1.69 -15.27 -9.08
N HIS A 23 -0.37 -15.27 -8.88
CA HIS A 23 0.32 -16.15 -7.93
C HIS A 23 0.07 -15.73 -6.48
N ILE A 24 -0.24 -16.70 -5.62
CA ILE A 24 -0.40 -16.51 -4.18
C ILE A 24 0.99 -16.45 -3.51
N THR A 25 1.33 -15.34 -2.86
CA THR A 25 2.63 -15.13 -2.21
C THR A 25 2.49 -14.92 -0.71
N ASP A 26 3.44 -15.44 0.09
CA ASP A 26 3.58 -15.16 1.52
C ASP A 26 4.43 -13.91 1.83
N ALA A 27 4.91 -13.22 0.78
CA ALA A 27 5.67 -11.98 0.86
C ALA A 27 5.05 -10.86 -0.02
N PRO A 28 3.81 -10.45 0.23
CA PRO A 28 3.12 -9.46 -0.59
C PRO A 28 3.67 -8.05 -0.39
N VAL A 29 3.90 -7.33 -1.49
CA VAL A 29 4.34 -5.93 -1.54
C VAL A 29 3.17 -5.05 -1.96
N VAL A 30 2.92 -3.96 -1.23
CA VAL A 30 1.91 -2.95 -1.63
C VAL A 30 2.46 -2.16 -2.81
N VAL A 31 1.70 -2.11 -3.91
CA VAL A 31 2.09 -1.39 -5.14
C VAL A 31 1.17 -0.22 -5.48
N ALA A 32 -0.05 -0.21 -4.93
CA ALA A 32 -0.99 0.90 -5.09
C ALA A 32 -2.00 0.93 -3.94
N GLU A 33 -2.56 2.11 -3.70
CA GLU A 33 -3.67 2.32 -2.76
C GLU A 33 -4.87 2.87 -3.53
N VAL A 34 -5.97 2.12 -3.52
CA VAL A 34 -7.20 2.53 -4.19
C VAL A 34 -8.01 3.40 -3.23
N HIS A 35 -8.14 4.67 -3.57
CA HIS A 35 -9.03 5.61 -2.88
C HIS A 35 -10.43 5.52 -3.49
N GLN A 36 -11.47 5.61 -2.67
CA GLN A 36 -12.86 5.51 -3.10
C GLN A 36 -13.64 6.70 -2.54
N ASP A 37 -14.63 7.21 -3.29
CA ASP A 37 -15.50 8.32 -2.86
C ASP A 37 -16.34 7.98 -1.62
N SER A 38 -16.53 6.71 -1.33
CA SER A 38 -17.29 6.25 -0.17
C SER A 38 -16.70 4.98 0.41
N GLY A 39 -16.39 5.03 1.71
CA GLY A 39 -15.77 3.94 2.45
C GLY A 39 -14.23 4.02 2.49
N PRO A 40 -13.61 3.15 3.28
CA PRO A 40 -12.16 3.09 3.36
C PRO A 40 -11.56 2.57 2.06
N GLY A 41 -10.47 3.19 1.62
CA GLY A 41 -9.65 2.69 0.51
C GLY A 41 -9.03 1.33 0.82
N TRP A 42 -8.43 0.70 -0.19
CA TRP A 42 -7.80 -0.61 -0.04
C TRP A 42 -6.45 -0.72 -0.75
N ASN A 43 -5.60 -1.59 -0.23
CA ASN A 43 -4.24 -1.81 -0.75
C ASN A 43 -4.24 -2.86 -1.86
N VAL A 44 -3.52 -2.58 -2.94
CA VAL A 44 -3.22 -3.50 -4.04
C VAL A 44 -1.86 -4.14 -3.81
N TYR A 45 -1.80 -5.46 -3.92
CA TYR A 45 -0.60 -6.24 -3.64
C TYR A 45 -0.01 -6.90 -4.89
N ALA A 46 1.32 -7.00 -4.94
CA ALA A 46 2.06 -7.78 -5.91
C ALA A 46 3.11 -8.68 -5.24
N CYS A 47 3.58 -9.72 -5.94
CA CYS A 47 4.73 -10.49 -5.48
C CYS A 47 6.03 -9.67 -5.65
N PRO A 48 7.10 -10.01 -4.90
CA PRO A 48 8.37 -9.27 -4.94
C PRO A 48 8.99 -9.20 -6.34
N GLU A 49 8.77 -10.22 -7.17
CA GLU A 49 9.26 -10.27 -8.55
C GLU A 49 8.51 -9.30 -9.46
N CYS A 50 7.20 -9.10 -9.22
CA CYS A 50 6.37 -8.23 -10.02
C CYS A 50 6.38 -6.77 -9.55
N ALA A 51 6.68 -6.52 -8.27
CA ALA A 51 6.65 -5.19 -7.66
C ALA A 51 7.49 -4.13 -8.40
N PRO A 52 8.71 -4.40 -8.90
CA PRO A 52 9.54 -3.40 -9.60
C PRO A 52 8.96 -2.89 -10.92
N HIS A 53 7.94 -3.56 -11.45
CA HIS A 53 7.30 -3.14 -12.70
C HIS A 53 6.18 -2.11 -12.49
N PHE A 54 5.75 -1.89 -11.26
CA PHE A 54 4.78 -0.86 -10.95
C PHE A 54 5.50 0.49 -10.80
N PRO A 55 4.90 1.60 -11.24
CA PRO A 55 5.46 2.91 -10.96
C PRO A 55 5.57 3.09 -9.43
N PRO A 56 6.62 3.77 -8.95
CA PRO A 56 6.72 4.06 -7.52
C PRO A 56 5.50 4.87 -7.08
N LEU A 57 4.97 4.55 -5.90
CA LEU A 57 3.92 5.34 -5.29
C LEU A 57 4.42 6.79 -5.17
N PRO A 58 3.68 7.77 -5.71
CA PRO A 58 4.09 9.15 -5.60
C PRO A 58 4.15 9.55 -4.12
N ASP A 59 5.25 10.17 -3.74
CA ASP A 59 5.40 10.68 -2.38
C ASP A 59 4.36 11.78 -2.12
N VAL A 60 3.74 11.76 -0.93
CA VAL A 60 2.69 12.71 -0.55
C VAL A 60 3.15 14.17 -0.62
N LEU A 61 4.42 14.44 -0.36
CA LEU A 61 5.00 15.78 -0.47
C LEU A 61 5.13 16.21 -1.94
N ASP A 62 5.45 15.27 -2.85
CA ASP A 62 5.49 15.54 -4.30
C ASP A 62 4.08 15.86 -4.84
N LEU A 63 3.07 15.13 -4.38
CA LEU A 63 1.67 15.39 -4.71
C LEU A 63 1.21 16.78 -4.24
N LEU A 64 1.48 17.13 -2.97
CA LEU A 64 1.13 18.44 -2.42
C LEU A 64 1.83 19.59 -3.17
N ARG A 65 3.11 19.42 -3.52
CA ARG A 65 3.86 20.40 -4.34
C ARG A 65 3.28 20.59 -5.73
N ARG A 66 2.71 19.55 -6.35
CA ARG A 66 2.01 19.66 -7.65
C ARG A 66 0.67 20.37 -7.52
N GLY A 67 -0.07 20.12 -6.44
CA GLY A 67 -1.37 20.74 -6.17
C GLY A 67 -1.31 22.24 -5.86
N HIS A 68 -0.19 22.72 -5.29
CA HIS A 68 -0.02 24.12 -4.92
C HIS A 68 0.25 25.07 -6.10
N ARG A 69 0.38 24.56 -7.34
CA ARG A 69 0.61 25.41 -8.53
C ARG A 69 -0.65 25.98 -9.18
N CYS A 70 -1.80 25.91 -8.49
CA CYS A 70 -3.07 26.48 -8.95
C CYS A 70 -3.51 27.67 -8.06
N GLY A 71 -2.58 28.52 -7.62
CA GLY A 71 -2.87 29.55 -6.61
C GLY A 71 -2.19 30.91 -6.76
N ASP A 72 -1.46 31.20 -7.84
CA ASP A 72 -0.76 32.49 -8.00
C ASP A 72 -1.01 33.08 -9.40
N GLY A 73 -2.22 33.58 -9.64
CA GLY A 73 -2.50 34.38 -10.84
C GLY A 73 -3.98 34.44 -11.24
N ALA A 74 -4.70 35.43 -10.69
CA ALA A 74 -5.66 36.27 -11.43
C ALA A 74 -6.30 37.30 -10.47
N GLU A 75 -6.00 38.57 -10.75
CA GLU A 75 -6.69 39.86 -10.46
C GLU A 75 -7.38 40.14 -9.10
#